data_AF-A0A9E2RZ39-F1
#
_entry.id   AF-A0A9E2RZ39-F1
#
_cell.length_a   1.000
_cell.length_b   1.000
_cell.length_c   1.000
_cell.angle_alpha   90.00
_cell.angle_beta   90.00
_cell.angle_gamma   90.00
#
_symmetry.space_group_name_H-M   'P 1'
#
loop_
_entity.id
_entity.type
_entity.pdbx_description
1 polymer ?
#
loop_
_entity_poly.entity_id
_entity_poly.type
_entity_poly.pdbx_seq_one_letter_code
_entity_poly.pdbx_strand_id
1 'polypeptide(L)'
;MMTPWPRRGVVGAGVLSLLLAVSSTSGAAPVARASASPASVVATIVATAPTASSAVTTYLFCTTATCKAQRSANAQKAVRGLSTLVGDATKSKTVTSATYASSLGLFRSDVGLVFNAYKTFTTSSSPDQQTQAIGELFFGLAELRSDLSDLGARQHGARPSFVQWAYGISATLYTMRIDFSAISSASATSGSAILANNAIEVEATSLLAHAAGPNASFNRALVTYAHHQMTVSVNENDYIAGVKATITKAQLATLNVTTTNEFNALVHQMTTLAGAKG
;
A
#
# COMPACT_ATOMS: atom_id res chain seq x y z
N MET A 1 29.80 22.95 -12.07
CA MET A 1 28.91 22.59 -13.20
C MET A 1 28.49 21.15 -13.01
N MET A 2 27.31 20.94 -12.43
CA MET A 2 26.73 19.60 -12.23
C MET A 2 25.72 19.36 -13.35
N THR A 3 25.84 18.20 -13.99
CA THR A 3 24.92 17.72 -15.03
C THR A 3 23.51 17.51 -14.46
N PRO A 4 22.45 17.86 -15.20
CA PRO A 4 21.09 17.68 -14.73
C PRO A 4 20.75 16.19 -14.65
N TRP A 5 20.21 15.77 -13.51
CA TRP A 5 19.64 14.44 -13.32
C TRP A 5 18.48 14.22 -14.31
N PRO A 6 18.38 13.05 -14.96
CA PRO A 6 17.27 12.75 -15.85
C PRO A 6 16.00 12.57 -15.03
N ARG A 7 15.00 13.42 -15.31
CA ARG A 7 13.61 13.22 -14.87
C ARG A 7 13.13 11.88 -15.39
N ARG A 8 13.00 10.88 -14.51
CA ARG A 8 12.18 9.69 -14.79
C ARG A 8 10.78 9.99 -14.27
N GLY A 9 9.92 10.44 -15.17
CA GLY A 9 8.50 10.22 -14.99
C GLY A 9 8.25 8.71 -14.94
N VAL A 10 7.52 8.25 -13.93
CA VAL A 10 6.97 6.90 -13.92
C VAL A 10 5.46 7.04 -13.90
N VAL A 11 4.91 7.33 -15.08
CA VAL A 11 3.57 6.88 -15.44
C VAL A 11 3.76 5.49 -16.04
N GLY A 12 3.11 4.45 -15.51
CA GLY A 12 3.11 3.16 -16.18
C GLY A 12 2.64 1.98 -15.33
N ALA A 13 1.35 1.68 -15.46
CA ALA A 13 0.79 0.37 -15.15
C ALA A 13 1.48 -0.76 -15.95
N GLY A 14 1.55 -1.96 -15.36
CA GLY A 14 1.99 -3.22 -15.99
C GLY A 14 3.52 -3.38 -16.02
N VAL A 15 4.15 -4.54 -15.81
CA VAL A 15 3.74 -5.93 -15.99
C VAL A 15 4.65 -6.77 -15.08
N LEU A 16 4.06 -7.59 -14.19
CA LEU A 16 4.81 -8.63 -13.48
C LEU A 16 5.07 -9.79 -14.46
N SER A 17 6.21 -9.72 -15.17
CA SER A 17 6.77 -10.82 -15.96
C SER A 17 8.10 -11.24 -15.33
N LEU A 18 8.13 -12.41 -14.70
CA LEU A 18 9.37 -13.15 -14.53
C LEU A 18 9.13 -14.60 -14.98
N LEU A 19 9.61 -14.87 -16.19
CA LEU A 19 9.77 -16.21 -16.75
C LEU A 19 10.88 -16.95 -15.99
N LEU A 20 10.56 -18.14 -15.51
CA LEU A 20 11.53 -19.24 -15.43
C LEU A 20 10.95 -20.38 -16.25
N ALA A 21 11.33 -20.40 -17.53
CA ALA A 21 11.21 -21.57 -18.37
C ALA A 21 12.25 -22.60 -17.90
N VAL A 22 11.79 -23.77 -17.47
CA VAL A 22 12.61 -24.98 -17.48
C VAL A 22 11.90 -25.97 -18.40
N SER A 23 12.65 -26.35 -19.42
CA SER A 23 12.34 -27.17 -20.59
C SER A 23 11.46 -28.39 -20.30
N SER A 24 10.36 -28.49 -21.07
CA SER A 24 9.55 -29.70 -21.21
C SER A 24 10.14 -30.64 -22.27
N THR A 25 10.31 -31.91 -21.94
CA THR A 25 10.37 -33.01 -22.92
C THR A 25 9.11 -33.87 -22.82
N SER A 26 8.45 -34.00 -23.97
CA SER A 26 7.62 -35.11 -24.47
C SER A 26 6.41 -35.61 -23.67
N GLY A 27 5.22 -35.39 -24.26
CA GLY A 27 4.30 -36.50 -24.54
C GLY A 27 3.29 -36.87 -23.45
N ALA A 28 2.41 -35.94 -23.07
CA ALA A 28 1.14 -36.30 -22.49
C ALA A 28 0.04 -35.46 -23.14
N ALA A 29 -1.03 -36.13 -23.60
CA ALA A 29 -2.24 -35.48 -24.08
C ALA A 29 -2.72 -34.44 -23.04
N PRO A 30 -3.26 -33.29 -23.45
CA PRO A 30 -3.71 -32.28 -22.51
C PRO A 30 -4.88 -32.84 -21.71
N VAL A 31 -4.59 -33.34 -20.51
CA VAL A 31 -5.60 -33.56 -19.49
C VAL A 31 -6.19 -32.18 -19.25
N ALA A 32 -7.46 -32.00 -19.61
CA ALA A 32 -8.20 -30.78 -19.32
C ALA A 32 -8.18 -30.58 -17.79
N ARG A 33 -7.21 -29.82 -17.29
CA ARG A 33 -7.24 -29.31 -15.93
C ARG A 33 -8.49 -28.46 -15.87
N ALA A 34 -9.52 -28.94 -15.18
CA ALA A 34 -10.67 -28.13 -14.82
C ALA A 34 -10.13 -26.81 -14.25
N SER A 35 -10.38 -25.70 -14.93
CA SER A 35 -9.99 -24.39 -14.45
C SER A 35 -10.69 -24.16 -13.12
N ALA A 36 -9.92 -23.88 -12.06
CA ALA A 36 -10.48 -23.58 -10.75
C ALA A 36 -11.56 -22.49 -10.88
N SER A 37 -12.71 -22.69 -10.25
CA SER A 37 -13.79 -21.69 -10.30
C SER A 37 -13.32 -20.39 -9.63
N PRO A 38 -13.79 -19.21 -10.07
CA PRO A 38 -13.52 -17.93 -9.42
C PRO A 38 -13.67 -17.96 -7.90
N ALA A 39 -14.77 -18.53 -7.42
CA ALA A 39 -15.05 -18.66 -5.99
C ALA A 39 -14.03 -19.54 -5.26
N SER A 40 -13.56 -20.63 -5.87
CA SER A 40 -12.54 -21.50 -5.24
C SER A 40 -11.16 -20.83 -5.13
N VAL A 41 -10.79 -20.01 -6.12
CA VAL A 41 -9.56 -19.21 -6.08
C VAL A 41 -9.66 -18.17 -4.96
N VAL A 42 -10.76 -17.41 -4.89
CA VAL A 42 -10.99 -16.40 -3.84
C VAL A 42 -11.00 -17.05 -2.46
N ALA A 43 -11.69 -18.18 -2.29
CA ALA A 43 -11.72 -18.92 -1.03
C ALA A 43 -10.31 -19.34 -0.57
N THR A 44 -9.46 -19.75 -1.51
CA THR A 44 -8.07 -20.08 -1.21
C THR A 44 -7.32 -18.84 -0.70
N ILE A 45 -7.41 -17.72 -1.43
CA ILE A 45 -6.73 -16.46 -1.06
C ILE A 45 -7.17 -15.99 0.33
N VAL A 46 -8.47 -15.97 0.60
CA VAL A 46 -9.04 -15.54 1.90
C VAL A 46 -8.59 -16.47 3.03
N ALA A 47 -8.32 -17.75 2.76
CA ALA A 47 -7.82 -18.68 3.76
C ALA A 47 -6.30 -18.59 4.01
N THR A 48 -5.50 -18.30 2.97
CA THR A 48 -4.02 -18.37 3.06
C THR A 48 -3.35 -17.02 3.32
N ALA A 49 -3.83 -15.96 2.68
CA ALA A 49 -3.21 -14.65 2.71
C ALA A 49 -3.16 -14.01 4.12
N PRO A 50 -4.16 -14.16 5.02
CA PRO A 50 -4.07 -13.60 6.36
C PRO A 50 -2.88 -14.14 7.17
N THR A 51 -2.63 -15.46 7.12
CA THR A 51 -1.49 -16.08 7.79
C THR A 51 -0.18 -15.63 7.16
N ALA A 52 -0.14 -15.48 5.84
CA ALA A 52 1.02 -15.00 5.12
C ALA A 52 1.37 -13.54 5.49
N SER A 53 0.39 -12.62 5.47
CA SER A 53 0.55 -11.23 5.90
C SER A 53 0.94 -11.12 7.38
N SER A 54 0.38 -11.98 8.24
CA SER A 54 0.73 -12.04 9.66
C SER A 54 2.19 -12.46 9.90
N ALA A 55 2.73 -13.36 9.08
CA ALA A 55 4.14 -13.73 9.16
C ALA A 55 5.08 -12.55 8.85
N VAL A 56 4.74 -11.74 7.84
CA VAL A 56 5.49 -10.52 7.49
C VAL A 56 5.36 -9.49 8.61
N THR A 57 4.14 -9.25 9.09
CA THR A 57 3.84 -8.34 10.20
C THR A 57 4.61 -8.72 11.47
N THR A 58 4.63 -10.00 11.82
CA THR A 58 5.31 -10.52 13.01
C THR A 58 6.81 -10.28 12.91
N TYR A 59 7.41 -10.54 11.75
CA TYR A 59 8.84 -10.27 11.57
C TYR A 59 9.14 -8.78 11.67
N LEU A 60 8.35 -7.90 11.07
CA LEU A 60 8.67 -6.46 11.05
C LEU A 60 8.36 -5.77 12.37
N PHE A 61 7.18 -6.00 12.94
CA PHE A 61 6.59 -5.12 13.95
C PHE A 61 6.42 -5.77 15.33
N CYS A 62 6.63 -7.09 15.48
CA CYS A 62 6.52 -7.71 16.79
C CYS A 62 7.75 -7.43 17.66
N THR A 63 7.56 -6.66 18.73
CA THR A 63 8.63 -6.21 19.63
C THR A 63 8.74 -7.00 20.94
N THR A 64 7.91 -8.04 21.11
CA THR A 64 7.94 -8.89 22.31
C THR A 64 9.27 -9.63 22.46
N ALA A 65 9.61 -10.03 23.68
CA ALA A 65 10.82 -10.82 23.96
C ALA A 65 10.88 -12.09 23.11
N THR A 66 9.75 -12.79 22.96
CA THR A 66 9.62 -13.99 22.12
C THR A 66 9.93 -13.70 20.65
N CYS A 67 9.37 -12.62 20.09
CA CYS A 67 9.61 -12.24 18.70
C CYS A 67 11.06 -11.83 18.44
N LYS A 68 11.72 -11.17 19.41
CA LYS A 68 13.15 -10.85 19.37
C LYS A 68 14.00 -12.11 19.41
N ALA A 69 13.72 -13.05 20.31
CA ALA A 69 14.44 -14.33 20.40
C ALA A 69 14.29 -15.19 19.13
N GLN A 70 13.14 -15.12 18.45
CA GLN A 70 12.85 -15.89 17.25
C GLN A 70 13.09 -15.12 15.94
N ARG A 71 13.87 -14.03 15.96
CA ARG A 71 14.00 -13.10 14.82
C ARG A 71 14.36 -13.79 13.51
N SER A 72 15.36 -14.68 13.50
CA SER A 72 15.79 -15.40 12.29
C SER A 72 14.72 -16.36 11.76
N ALA A 73 14.02 -17.08 12.65
CA ALA A 73 12.92 -17.94 12.27
C ALA A 73 11.73 -17.13 11.70
N ASN A 74 11.44 -15.98 12.30
CA ASN A 74 10.40 -15.07 11.83
C ASN A 74 10.77 -14.45 10.47
N ALA A 75 12.04 -14.14 10.21
CA ALA A 75 12.51 -13.69 8.91
C ALA A 75 12.21 -14.74 7.81
N GLN A 76 12.53 -16.02 8.07
CA GLN A 76 12.24 -17.10 7.14
C GLN A 76 10.72 -17.29 6.92
N LYS A 77 9.92 -17.15 7.98
CA LYS A 77 8.45 -17.18 7.86
C LYS A 77 7.94 -16.01 7.03
N ALA A 78 8.48 -14.80 7.18
CA ALA A 78 8.11 -13.64 6.38
C ALA A 78 8.43 -13.84 4.90
N VAL A 79 9.61 -14.39 4.56
CA VAL A 79 9.97 -14.74 3.16
C VAL A 79 8.98 -15.74 2.57
N ARG A 80 8.60 -16.79 3.31
CA ARG A 80 7.57 -17.74 2.87
C ARG A 80 6.18 -17.10 2.74
N GLY A 81 5.84 -16.21 3.66
CA GLY A 81 4.60 -15.43 3.62
C GLY A 81 4.52 -14.57 2.36
N LEU A 82 5.57 -13.80 2.06
CA LEU A 82 5.65 -13.00 0.83
C LEU A 82 5.53 -13.85 -0.43
N SER A 83 6.23 -14.99 -0.48
CA SER A 83 6.11 -15.92 -1.60
C SER A 83 4.67 -16.42 -1.78
N THR A 84 3.97 -16.70 -0.67
CA THR A 84 2.55 -17.09 -0.68
C THR A 84 1.67 -15.96 -1.22
N LEU A 85 1.83 -14.72 -0.72
CA LEU A 85 1.08 -13.56 -1.19
C LEU A 85 1.28 -13.32 -2.69
N VAL A 86 2.53 -13.37 -3.19
CA VAL A 86 2.85 -13.22 -4.62
C VAL A 86 2.24 -14.35 -5.44
N GLY A 87 2.29 -15.58 -4.95
CA GLY A 87 1.65 -16.73 -5.57
C GLY A 87 0.13 -16.56 -5.68
N ASP A 88 -0.51 -16.10 -4.61
CA ASP A 88 -1.95 -15.85 -4.53
C ASP A 88 -2.38 -14.67 -5.43
N ALA A 89 -1.60 -13.58 -5.45
CA ALA A 89 -1.79 -12.48 -6.39
C ALA A 89 -1.67 -12.95 -7.85
N THR A 90 -0.73 -13.84 -8.15
CA THR A 90 -0.57 -14.44 -9.49
C THR A 90 -1.78 -15.30 -9.86
N LYS A 91 -2.23 -16.19 -8.96
CA LYS A 91 -3.43 -17.00 -9.16
C LYS A 91 -4.68 -16.15 -9.38
N SER A 92 -4.82 -15.04 -8.66
CA SER A 92 -5.99 -14.16 -8.79
C SER A 92 -6.18 -13.59 -10.20
N LYS A 93 -5.13 -13.54 -11.04
CA LYS A 93 -5.20 -13.06 -12.43
C LYS A 93 -6.09 -13.94 -13.31
N THR A 94 -6.31 -15.20 -12.94
CA THR A 94 -7.19 -16.11 -13.69
C THR A 94 -8.68 -15.86 -13.40
N VAL A 95 -8.98 -15.05 -12.39
CA VAL A 95 -10.35 -14.73 -12.00
C VAL A 95 -10.85 -13.51 -12.79
N THR A 96 -11.76 -13.74 -13.73
CA THR A 96 -12.37 -12.70 -14.58
C THR A 96 -13.76 -12.25 -14.11
N SER A 97 -14.26 -12.81 -13.00
CA SER A 97 -15.59 -12.48 -12.47
C SER A 97 -15.67 -11.02 -12.01
N ALA A 98 -16.65 -10.28 -12.54
CA ALA A 98 -16.94 -8.90 -12.16
C ALA A 98 -17.21 -8.73 -10.66
N THR A 99 -17.70 -9.78 -9.98
CA THR A 99 -17.94 -9.78 -8.53
C THR A 99 -16.68 -9.47 -7.72
N TYR A 100 -15.53 -9.98 -8.18
CA TYR A 100 -14.25 -9.91 -7.47
C TYR A 100 -13.20 -9.04 -8.17
N ALA A 101 -13.46 -8.60 -9.41
CA ALA A 101 -12.45 -7.98 -10.26
C ALA A 101 -11.78 -6.76 -9.61
N SER A 102 -12.55 -5.88 -8.97
CA SER A 102 -12.02 -4.69 -8.29
C SER A 102 -11.16 -5.07 -7.08
N SER A 103 -11.67 -5.92 -6.18
CA SER A 103 -11.01 -6.28 -4.93
C SER A 103 -9.76 -7.14 -5.18
N LEU A 104 -9.78 -8.01 -6.19
CA LEU A 104 -8.58 -8.73 -6.62
C LEU A 104 -7.58 -7.80 -7.33
N GLY A 105 -8.06 -6.71 -7.94
CA GLY A 105 -7.23 -5.64 -8.48
C GLY A 105 -6.41 -4.95 -7.39
N LEU A 106 -7.09 -4.50 -6.33
CA LEU A 106 -6.47 -3.90 -5.15
C LEU A 106 -5.51 -4.87 -4.48
N PHE A 107 -5.96 -6.10 -4.21
CA PHE A 107 -5.12 -7.14 -3.59
C PHE A 107 -3.82 -7.37 -4.35
N ARG A 108 -3.85 -7.42 -5.70
CA ARG A 108 -2.64 -7.58 -6.50
C ARG A 108 -1.72 -6.36 -6.42
N SER A 109 -2.30 -5.16 -6.45
CA SER A 109 -1.56 -3.90 -6.33
C SER A 109 -0.81 -3.87 -5.00
N ASP A 110 -1.52 -4.17 -3.91
CA ASP A 110 -1.01 -4.06 -2.55
C ASP A 110 0.01 -5.17 -2.23
N VAL A 111 -0.18 -6.39 -2.77
CA VAL A 111 0.88 -7.42 -2.73
C VAL A 111 2.14 -6.95 -3.46
N GLY A 112 1.99 -6.26 -4.60
CA GLY A 112 3.11 -5.69 -5.35
C GLY A 112 3.85 -4.62 -4.54
N LEU A 113 3.12 -3.72 -3.90
CA LEU A 113 3.65 -2.69 -3.01
C LEU A 113 4.40 -3.32 -1.83
N VAL A 114 3.77 -4.24 -1.10
CA VAL A 114 4.38 -4.95 0.04
C VAL A 114 5.64 -5.71 -0.37
N PHE A 115 5.62 -6.38 -1.53
CA PHE A 115 6.81 -7.09 -2.04
C PHE A 115 7.97 -6.13 -2.35
N ASN A 116 7.69 -5.02 -3.02
CA ASN A 116 8.70 -4.02 -3.37
C ASN A 116 9.26 -3.34 -2.13
N ALA A 117 8.40 -2.93 -1.20
CA ALA A 117 8.80 -2.33 0.06
C ALA A 117 9.66 -3.31 0.89
N TYR A 118 9.28 -4.58 0.98
CA TYR A 118 10.10 -5.60 1.66
C TYR A 118 11.48 -5.77 1.03
N LYS A 119 11.55 -5.75 -0.31
CA LYS A 119 12.81 -5.80 -1.03
C LYS A 119 13.67 -4.57 -0.72
N THR A 120 13.11 -3.36 -0.76
CA THR A 120 13.82 -2.13 -0.41
C THR A 120 14.33 -2.19 1.02
N PHE A 121 13.48 -2.58 1.98
CA PHE A 121 13.85 -2.72 3.40
C PHE A 121 15.03 -3.68 3.61
N THR A 122 15.04 -4.82 2.92
CA THR A 122 16.07 -5.86 3.13
C THR A 122 17.36 -5.64 2.34
N THR A 123 17.33 -4.84 1.27
CA THR A 123 18.48 -4.66 0.36
C THR A 123 19.09 -3.27 0.39
N SER A 124 18.36 -2.24 0.82
CA SER A 124 18.89 -0.89 0.90
C SER A 124 19.91 -0.77 2.04
N SER A 125 20.97 -0.01 1.80
CA SER A 125 21.93 0.43 2.81
C SER A 125 21.63 1.84 3.36
N SER A 126 20.62 2.52 2.80
CA SER A 126 20.18 3.86 3.25
C SER A 126 19.16 3.72 4.39
N PRO A 127 19.45 4.26 5.59
CA PRO A 127 18.48 4.26 6.69
C PRO A 127 17.16 4.98 6.35
N ASP A 128 17.22 6.04 5.54
CA ASP A 128 16.03 6.78 5.13
C ASP A 128 15.14 5.93 4.21
N GLN A 129 15.74 5.24 3.22
CA GLN A 129 14.99 4.32 2.34
C GLN A 129 14.43 3.10 3.10
N GLN A 130 15.17 2.58 4.08
CA GLN A 130 14.66 1.52 4.95
C GLN A 130 13.48 2.00 5.78
N THR A 131 13.52 3.23 6.30
CA THR A 131 12.43 3.83 7.08
C THR A 131 11.19 4.05 6.23
N GLN A 132 11.35 4.60 5.03
CA GLN A 132 10.26 4.73 4.05
C GLN A 132 9.63 3.36 3.74
N ALA A 133 10.46 2.35 3.47
CA ALA A 133 9.99 1.00 3.18
C ALA A 133 9.21 0.38 4.37
N ILE A 134 9.56 0.71 5.61
CA ILE A 134 8.80 0.29 6.80
C ILE A 134 7.40 0.93 6.82
N GLY A 135 7.29 2.21 6.45
CA GLY A 135 6.00 2.89 6.29
C GLY A 135 5.12 2.23 5.23
N GLU A 136 5.67 1.98 4.05
CA GLU A 136 5.00 1.27 2.95
C GLU A 136 4.57 -0.15 3.34
N LEU A 137 5.41 -0.88 4.08
CA LEU A 137 5.05 -2.19 4.62
C LEU A 137 3.90 -2.10 5.63
N PHE A 138 3.88 -1.06 6.47
CA PHE A 138 2.87 -0.90 7.50
C PHE A 138 1.48 -0.67 6.89
N PHE A 139 1.33 0.34 6.02
CA PHE A 139 0.03 0.60 5.42
C PHE A 139 -0.35 -0.47 4.38
N GLY A 140 0.59 -0.96 3.57
CA GLY A 140 0.30 -2.00 2.57
C GLY A 140 -0.19 -3.31 3.18
N LEU A 141 0.37 -3.74 4.32
CA LEU A 141 -0.14 -4.92 5.05
C LEU A 141 -1.54 -4.68 5.66
N ALA A 142 -1.86 -3.43 6.02
CA ALA A 142 -3.18 -3.05 6.52
C ALA A 142 -4.23 -2.97 5.40
N GLU A 143 -3.87 -2.46 4.24
CA GLU A 143 -4.71 -2.45 3.04
C GLU A 143 -4.99 -3.87 2.55
N LEU A 144 -3.98 -4.75 2.52
CA LEU A 144 -4.18 -6.19 2.26
C LEU A 144 -5.21 -6.81 3.21
N ARG A 145 -5.21 -6.45 4.50
CA ARG A 145 -6.23 -6.93 5.44
C ARG A 145 -7.63 -6.44 5.06
N SER A 146 -7.73 -5.21 4.58
CA SER A 146 -9.00 -4.60 4.14
C SER A 146 -9.51 -5.30 2.89
N ASP A 147 -8.64 -5.56 1.91
CA ASP A 147 -8.95 -6.31 0.69
C ASP A 147 -9.43 -7.72 0.97
N LEU A 148 -8.75 -8.43 1.86
CA LEU A 148 -9.13 -9.79 2.24
C LEU A 148 -10.47 -9.81 2.96
N SER A 149 -10.78 -8.77 3.72
CA SER A 149 -12.09 -8.60 4.34
C SER A 149 -13.19 -8.35 3.31
N ASP A 150 -12.94 -7.54 2.29
CA ASP A 150 -13.88 -7.31 1.19
C ASP A 150 -14.09 -8.57 0.34
N LEU A 151 -13.00 -9.27 0.00
CA LEU A 151 -13.05 -10.55 -0.71
C LEU A 151 -13.85 -11.60 0.07
N GLY A 152 -13.63 -11.70 1.39
CA GLY A 152 -14.39 -12.59 2.26
C GLY A 152 -15.87 -12.21 2.32
N ALA A 153 -16.21 -10.93 2.48
CA ALA A 153 -17.60 -10.48 2.45
C ALA A 153 -18.29 -10.85 1.12
N ARG A 154 -17.64 -10.58 -0.01
CA ARG A 154 -18.16 -10.91 -1.36
C ARG A 154 -18.28 -12.41 -1.60
N GLN A 155 -17.37 -13.22 -1.07
CA GLN A 155 -17.46 -14.68 -1.12
C GLN A 155 -18.76 -15.18 -0.46
N HIS A 156 -19.24 -14.48 0.57
CA HIS A 156 -20.48 -14.80 1.28
C HIS A 156 -21.70 -13.98 0.81
N GLY A 157 -21.60 -13.25 -0.31
CA GLY A 157 -22.70 -12.42 -0.81
C GLY A 157 -23.03 -11.22 0.08
N ALA A 158 -22.12 -10.84 0.99
CA ALA A 158 -22.26 -9.71 1.89
C ALA A 158 -21.50 -8.48 1.37
N ARG A 159 -21.82 -7.31 1.95
CA ARG A 159 -21.06 -6.07 1.74
C ARG A 159 -19.91 -5.97 2.75
N PRO A 160 -18.77 -5.35 2.39
CA PRO A 160 -17.70 -5.11 3.34
C PRO A 160 -18.14 -4.20 4.48
N SER A 161 -17.67 -4.50 5.70
CA SER A 161 -17.84 -3.63 6.87
C SER A 161 -17.02 -2.36 6.71
N PHE A 162 -17.59 -1.20 7.08
CA PHE A 162 -16.84 0.06 7.08
C PHE A 162 -15.59 -0.03 7.95
N VAL A 163 -15.69 -0.61 9.16
CA VAL A 163 -14.56 -0.70 10.10
C VAL A 163 -13.44 -1.59 9.55
N GLN A 164 -13.78 -2.68 8.88
CA GLN A 164 -12.78 -3.58 8.29
C GLN A 164 -12.10 -2.96 7.07
N TRP A 165 -12.87 -2.28 6.22
CA TRP A 165 -12.33 -1.54 5.07
C TRP A 165 -11.48 -0.33 5.50
N ALA A 166 -11.95 0.43 6.48
CA ALA A 166 -11.27 1.63 6.95
C ALA A 166 -9.95 1.33 7.70
N TYR A 167 -9.65 0.07 8.01
CA TYR A 167 -8.40 -0.32 8.65
C TYR A 167 -7.17 0.04 7.80
N GLY A 168 -7.21 -0.28 6.50
CA GLY A 168 -6.17 0.10 5.54
C GLY A 168 -6.07 1.61 5.40
N ILE A 169 -7.20 2.27 5.14
CA ILE A 169 -7.28 3.74 5.03
C ILE A 169 -6.68 4.44 6.27
N SER A 170 -6.99 3.94 7.47
CA SER A 170 -6.45 4.51 8.72
C SER A 170 -4.94 4.38 8.80
N ALA A 171 -4.38 3.25 8.36
CA ALA A 171 -2.94 3.04 8.36
C ALA A 171 -2.24 3.96 7.36
N THR A 172 -2.79 4.11 6.15
CA THR A 172 -2.26 5.00 5.11
C THR A 172 -2.34 6.47 5.54
N LEU A 173 -3.44 6.89 6.16
CA LEU A 173 -3.57 8.24 6.75
C LEU A 173 -2.54 8.45 7.88
N TYR A 174 -2.29 7.44 8.70
CA TYR A 174 -1.30 7.53 9.77
C TYR A 174 0.13 7.71 9.25
N THR A 175 0.53 6.97 8.21
CA THR A 175 1.86 7.10 7.62
C THR A 175 2.03 8.44 6.91
N MET A 176 1.03 8.90 6.16
CA MET A 176 1.00 10.26 5.58
C MET A 176 1.23 11.34 6.62
N ARG A 177 0.60 11.22 7.79
CA ARG A 177 0.79 12.19 8.89
C ARG A 177 2.22 12.19 9.42
N ILE A 178 2.86 11.02 9.51
CA ILE A 178 4.26 10.91 9.95
C ILE A 178 5.17 11.57 8.92
N ASP A 179 4.99 11.27 7.64
CA ASP A 179 5.82 11.80 6.56
C ASP A 179 5.67 13.31 6.43
N PHE A 180 4.44 13.81 6.57
CA PHE A 180 4.17 15.24 6.65
C PHE A 180 4.89 15.91 7.83
N SER A 181 4.86 15.26 9.01
CA SER A 181 5.57 15.75 10.19
C SER A 181 7.08 15.77 9.97
N ALA A 182 7.63 14.78 9.27
CA ALA A 182 9.05 14.70 8.95
C ALA A 182 9.50 15.86 8.05
N ILE A 183 8.71 16.19 7.01
CA ILE A 183 8.97 17.34 6.12
C ILE A 183 8.96 18.66 6.90
N SER A 184 8.01 18.82 7.83
CA SER A 184 7.87 20.03 8.63
C SER A 184 8.92 20.20 9.74
N SER A 185 9.78 19.20 9.96
CA SER A 185 10.76 19.20 11.05
C SER A 185 11.93 20.15 10.78
N ALA A 186 12.44 20.79 11.85
CA ALA A 186 13.59 21.70 11.75
C ALA A 186 14.91 21.02 11.33
N SER A 187 14.94 19.67 11.34
CA SER A 187 16.08 18.85 10.95
C SER A 187 15.96 18.23 9.56
N ALA A 188 14.88 18.50 8.81
CA ALA A 188 14.68 17.94 7.49
C ALA A 188 15.78 18.40 6.52
N THR A 189 16.46 17.45 5.88
CA THR A 189 17.34 17.70 4.74
C THR A 189 16.53 17.72 3.44
N SER A 190 17.07 18.30 2.37
CA SER A 190 16.44 18.22 1.05
C SER A 190 16.24 16.77 0.60
N GLY A 191 17.16 15.86 0.93
CA GLY A 191 17.05 14.44 0.59
C GLY A 191 15.91 13.74 1.34
N SER A 192 15.81 13.94 2.65
CA SER A 192 14.73 13.36 3.46
C SER A 192 13.35 13.95 3.12
N ALA A 193 13.29 15.23 2.76
CA ALA A 193 12.05 15.87 2.32
C ALA A 193 11.57 15.32 0.96
N ILE A 194 12.48 15.07 0.00
CA ILE A 194 12.13 14.40 -1.26
C ILE A 194 11.59 12.99 -1.00
N LEU A 195 12.24 12.23 -0.11
CA LEU A 195 11.79 10.87 0.21
C LEU A 195 10.39 10.86 0.84
N ALA A 196 10.13 11.74 1.80
CA ALA A 196 8.81 11.88 2.42
C ALA A 196 7.74 12.32 1.40
N ASN A 197 8.06 13.26 0.50
CA ASN A 197 7.12 13.64 -0.56
C ASN A 197 6.83 12.50 -1.54
N ASN A 198 7.83 11.72 -1.91
CA ASN A 198 7.63 10.52 -2.74
C ASN A 198 6.77 9.48 -2.03
N ALA A 199 6.92 9.32 -0.70
CA ALA A 199 6.07 8.43 0.09
C ALA A 199 4.61 8.91 0.10
N ILE A 200 4.38 10.21 0.33
CA ILE A 200 3.04 10.81 0.27
C ILE A 200 2.37 10.61 -1.09
N GLU A 201 3.12 10.68 -2.20
CA GLU A 201 2.58 10.40 -3.53
C GLU A 201 2.10 8.93 -3.68
N VAL A 202 2.85 7.98 -3.14
CA VAL A 202 2.48 6.55 -3.12
C VAL A 202 1.24 6.34 -2.25
N GLU A 203 1.22 6.91 -1.05
CA GLU A 203 0.12 6.81 -0.10
C GLU A 203 -1.17 7.43 -0.66
N ALA A 204 -1.08 8.61 -1.26
CA ALA A 204 -2.22 9.26 -1.90
C ALA A 204 -2.76 8.44 -3.08
N THR A 205 -1.87 7.82 -3.87
CA THR A 205 -2.28 6.89 -4.92
C THR A 205 -3.04 5.70 -4.34
N SER A 206 -2.59 5.16 -3.20
CA SER A 206 -3.31 4.08 -2.52
C SER A 206 -4.69 4.52 -2.01
N LEU A 207 -4.77 5.70 -1.37
CA LEU A 207 -6.05 6.26 -0.94
C LEU A 207 -7.06 6.42 -2.10
N LEU A 208 -6.60 6.86 -3.27
CA LEU A 208 -7.44 6.97 -4.47
C LEU A 208 -7.92 5.61 -4.96
N ALA A 209 -7.04 4.60 -4.97
CA ALA A 209 -7.39 3.24 -5.37
C ALA A 209 -8.46 2.64 -4.44
N HIS A 210 -8.35 2.91 -3.14
CA HIS A 210 -9.25 2.39 -2.12
C HIS A 210 -10.51 3.24 -1.89
N ALA A 211 -10.68 4.38 -2.56
CA ALA A 211 -11.81 5.31 -2.39
C ALA A 211 -13.16 4.83 -3.00
N ALA A 212 -13.44 3.53 -2.89
CA ALA A 212 -14.69 2.89 -3.30
C ALA A 212 -15.34 2.09 -2.15
N GLY A 213 -15.03 2.46 -0.90
CA GLY A 213 -15.54 1.81 0.30
C GLY A 213 -17.04 2.01 0.57
N PRO A 214 -17.55 1.50 1.71
CA PRO A 214 -18.99 1.48 2.01
C PRO A 214 -19.68 2.85 2.16
N ASN A 215 -18.94 3.95 2.34
CA ASN A 215 -19.50 5.28 2.55
C ASN A 215 -19.07 6.27 1.45
N ALA A 216 -19.99 6.61 0.55
CA ALA A 216 -19.70 7.49 -0.59
C ALA A 216 -19.28 8.92 -0.18
N SER A 217 -19.80 9.44 0.95
CA SER A 217 -19.42 10.78 1.41
C SER A 217 -17.97 10.81 1.89
N PHE A 218 -17.59 9.81 2.69
CA PHE A 218 -16.22 9.64 3.14
C PHE A 218 -15.26 9.40 1.97
N ASN A 219 -15.65 8.56 1.00
CA ASN A 219 -14.85 8.33 -0.20
C ASN A 219 -14.57 9.63 -0.99
N ARG A 220 -15.56 10.53 -1.14
CA ARG A 220 -15.34 11.83 -1.80
C ARG A 220 -14.37 12.72 -1.04
N ALA A 221 -14.48 12.76 0.29
CA ALA A 221 -13.53 13.47 1.13
C ALA A 221 -12.12 12.90 0.98
N LEU A 222 -12.01 11.56 0.92
CA LEU A 222 -10.75 10.85 0.75
C LEU A 222 -10.08 11.17 -0.60
N VAL A 223 -10.85 11.15 -1.69
CA VAL A 223 -10.36 11.54 -3.03
C VAL A 223 -9.87 12.98 -3.05
N THR A 224 -10.62 13.89 -2.44
CA THR A 224 -10.26 15.31 -2.36
C THR A 224 -8.93 15.49 -1.64
N TYR A 225 -8.80 14.89 -0.45
CA TYR A 225 -7.58 14.91 0.33
C TYR A 225 -6.40 14.31 -0.43
N ALA A 226 -6.56 13.12 -1.02
CA ALA A 226 -5.47 12.46 -1.74
C ALA A 226 -4.95 13.29 -2.92
N HIS A 227 -5.84 13.87 -3.74
CA HIS A 227 -5.42 14.76 -4.83
C HIS A 227 -4.71 16.02 -4.34
N HIS A 228 -5.18 16.59 -3.23
CA HIS A 228 -4.51 17.73 -2.61
C HIS A 228 -3.11 17.35 -2.15
N GLN A 229 -2.94 16.23 -1.42
CA GLN A 229 -1.64 15.76 -0.98
C GLN A 229 -0.67 15.50 -2.14
N MET A 230 -1.11 14.85 -3.23
CA MET A 230 -0.26 14.67 -4.42
C MET A 230 0.21 16.01 -5.00
N THR A 231 -0.71 16.98 -5.08
CA THR A 231 -0.39 18.32 -5.62
C THR A 231 0.63 19.04 -4.73
N VAL A 232 0.48 18.94 -3.41
CA VAL A 232 1.42 19.48 -2.43
C VAL A 232 2.80 18.87 -2.61
N SER A 233 2.90 17.54 -2.59
CA SER A 233 4.19 16.84 -2.64
C SER A 233 4.96 17.06 -3.95
N VAL A 234 4.27 17.04 -5.10
CA VAL A 234 4.89 17.35 -6.40
C VAL A 234 5.42 18.78 -6.42
N ASN A 235 4.64 19.74 -5.89
CA ASN A 235 5.07 21.13 -5.83
C ASN A 235 6.30 21.30 -4.91
N GLU A 236 6.29 20.68 -3.73
CA GLU A 236 7.44 20.68 -2.81
C GLU A 236 8.70 20.11 -3.45
N ASN A 237 8.60 18.99 -4.16
CA ASN A 237 9.69 18.40 -4.92
C ASN A 237 10.24 19.37 -6.00
N ASP A 238 9.37 20.05 -6.75
CA ASP A 238 9.79 21.06 -7.73
C ASP A 238 10.51 22.27 -7.09
N TYR A 239 10.12 22.67 -5.88
CA TYR A 239 10.80 23.72 -5.13
C TYR A 239 12.18 23.27 -4.65
N ILE A 240 12.29 22.06 -4.09
CA ILE A 240 13.57 21.50 -3.66
C ILE A 240 14.54 21.35 -4.84
N ALA A 241 14.02 20.96 -6.01
CA ALA A 241 14.80 20.82 -7.24
C ALA A 241 15.17 22.16 -7.92
N GLY A 242 14.70 23.30 -7.40
CA GLY A 242 14.94 24.62 -7.99
C GLY A 242 14.23 24.85 -9.33
N VAL A 243 13.22 24.04 -9.67
CA VAL A 243 12.44 24.14 -10.92
C VAL A 243 11.38 25.24 -10.83
N LYS A 244 10.86 25.49 -9.62
CA LYS A 244 9.93 26.58 -9.32
C LYS A 244 10.59 27.61 -8.40
N ALA A 245 10.12 28.86 -8.45
CA ALA A 245 10.53 29.90 -7.51
C ALA A 245 10.22 29.45 -6.08
N THR A 246 11.14 29.66 -5.13
CA THR A 246 11.05 29.18 -3.75
C THR A 246 9.69 29.52 -3.12
N ILE A 247 8.99 28.52 -2.58
CA ILE A 247 7.79 28.74 -1.77
C ILE A 247 8.16 29.64 -0.58
N THR A 248 7.36 30.67 -0.33
CA THR A 248 7.57 31.51 0.86
C THR A 248 7.21 30.72 2.11
N LYS A 249 7.85 31.02 3.25
CA LYS A 249 7.49 30.41 4.55
C LYS A 249 6.00 30.55 4.88
N ALA A 250 5.36 31.64 4.45
CA ALA A 250 3.93 31.86 4.64
C ALA A 250 3.07 30.89 3.79
N GLN A 251 3.43 30.67 2.52
CA GLN A 251 2.73 29.71 1.66
C GLN A 251 2.87 28.28 2.20
N LEU A 252 4.06 27.90 2.68
CA LEU A 252 4.27 26.60 3.32
C LEU A 252 3.40 26.45 4.59
N ALA A 253 3.35 27.49 5.43
CA ALA A 253 2.51 27.46 6.63
C ALA A 253 1.01 27.32 6.32
N THR A 254 0.50 28.02 5.29
CA THR A 254 -0.90 27.90 4.85
C THR A 254 -1.21 26.50 4.31
N LEU A 255 -0.28 25.92 3.55
CA LEU A 255 -0.40 24.56 3.04
C LEU A 255 -0.51 23.56 4.19
N ASN A 256 0.35 23.71 5.20
CA ASN A 256 0.36 22.85 6.37
C ASN A 256 -0.92 22.92 7.19
N VAL A 257 -1.49 24.13 7.37
CA VAL A 257 -2.78 24.30 8.05
C VAL A 257 -3.91 23.62 7.26
N THR A 258 -3.93 23.79 5.94
CA THR A 258 -4.98 23.22 5.08
C THR A 258 -4.93 21.69 5.11
N THR A 259 -3.76 21.10 4.87
CA THR A 259 -3.53 19.65 4.96
C THR A 259 -3.93 19.08 6.32
N THR A 260 -3.55 19.76 7.40
CA THR A 260 -3.89 19.33 8.77
C THR A 260 -5.39 19.35 9.02
N ASN A 261 -6.09 20.39 8.56
CA ASN A 261 -7.53 20.51 8.74
C ASN A 261 -8.30 19.42 7.98
N GLU A 262 -7.91 19.15 6.74
CA GLU A 262 -8.52 18.08 5.94
C GLU A 262 -8.28 16.69 6.55
N PHE A 263 -7.06 16.43 7.02
CA PHE A 263 -6.73 15.21 7.75
C PHE A 263 -7.63 15.05 9.00
N ASN A 264 -7.75 16.10 9.81
CA ASN A 264 -8.58 16.06 11.02
C ASN A 264 -10.07 15.84 10.69
N ALA A 265 -10.57 16.44 9.61
CA ALA A 265 -11.93 16.22 9.15
C ALA A 265 -12.17 14.77 8.73
N LEU A 266 -11.22 14.16 7.99
CA LEU A 266 -11.28 12.75 7.63
C LEU A 266 -11.28 11.83 8.86
N VAL A 267 -10.37 12.05 9.81
CA VAL A 267 -10.30 11.25 11.04
C VAL A 267 -11.59 11.37 11.86
N HIS A 268 -12.15 12.58 11.95
CA HIS A 268 -13.43 12.80 12.64
C HIS A 268 -14.56 12.01 11.97
N GLN A 269 -14.72 12.16 10.64
CA GLN A 269 -15.76 11.45 9.89
C GLN A 269 -15.60 9.93 10.00
N MET A 270 -14.37 9.42 9.91
CA MET A 270 -14.07 8.00 10.05
C MET A 270 -14.44 7.46 11.44
N THR A 271 -14.12 8.22 12.49
CA THR A 271 -14.46 7.85 13.87
C THR A 271 -15.97 7.83 14.10
N THR A 272 -16.70 8.82 13.56
CA THR A 272 -18.17 8.85 13.60
C THR A 272 -18.77 7.64 12.89
N LEU A 273 -18.26 7.29 11.71
CA LEU A 273 -18.73 6.14 10.94
C LEU A 273 -18.38 4.79 11.59
N ALA A 274 -17.23 4.69 12.27
CA ALA A 274 -16.85 3.50 13.02
C ALA A 274 -17.65 3.34 14.33
N GLY A 275 -18.06 4.45 14.95
CA GLY A 275 -18.87 4.47 16.18
C GLY A 275 -20.38 4.37 15.95
N ALA A 276 -20.86 4.68 14.74
CA ALA A 276 -22.24 4.43 14.34
C ALA A 276 -22.46 2.91 14.26
N LYS A 277 -23.29 2.37 15.17
CA LYS A 277 -23.75 0.98 15.05
C LYS A 277 -24.45 0.85 13.69
N GLY A 278 -23.90 -0.01 12.82
CA GLY A 278 -24.47 -0.37 11.53
C GLY A 278 -25.84 -1.03 11.67
#